data_AF-A0A7W0KX22-F1
#
_entry.id   AF-A0A7W0KX22-F1
#
_cell.length_a   1.000
_cell.length_b   1.000
_cell.length_c   1.000
_cell.angle_alpha   90.00
_cell.angle_beta   90.00
_cell.angle_gamma   90.00
#
_symmetry.space_group_name_H-M   'P 1'
#
loop_
_entity.id
_entity.type
_entity.pdbx_description
1 polymer ?
#
loop_
_entity_poly.entity_id
_entity_poly.type
_entity_poly.pdbx_seq_one_letter_code
_entity_poly.pdbx_strand_id
1 'polypeptide(L)' 'MGSLTSIAAELGGAAEIVDSYRRRVSALLRPLTTDEREDLVTAIIEAERALSSAGRALERARRLATS' A
#
# COMPACT_ATOMS: atom_id res chain seq x y z
N MET A 1 -27.88 4.95 -4.77
CA MET A 1 -26.89 5.45 -3.79
C MET A 1 -26.23 4.24 -3.16
N GLY A 2 -24.93 4.03 -3.37
CA GLY A 2 -24.21 2.96 -2.67
C GLY A 2 -24.29 3.21 -1.16
N SER A 3 -24.77 2.22 -0.40
CA SER A 3 -24.81 2.30 1.07
C SER A 3 -23.40 2.55 1.62
N LEU A 4 -23.26 3.25 2.76
CA LEU A 4 -22.00 3.41 3.48
C LEU A 4 -21.27 2.06 3.69
N THR A 5 -22.04 0.98 3.85
CA THR A 5 -21.52 -0.41 3.91
C THR A 5 -20.78 -0.81 2.64
N SER A 6 -21.31 -0.49 1.46
CA SER A 6 -20.66 -0.78 0.18
C SER A 6 -19.38 0.04 0.02
N ILE A 7 -19.38 1.32 0.42
CA ILE A 7 -18.18 2.17 0.40
C ILE A 7 -17.11 1.60 1.32
N ALA A 8 -17.47 1.17 2.53
CA ALA A 8 -16.55 0.55 3.48
C ALA A 8 -15.96 -0.77 2.94
N ALA A 9 -16.76 -1.58 2.26
CA ALA A 9 -16.28 -2.82 1.63
C ALA A 9 -15.25 -2.53 0.52
N GLU A 10 -15.54 -1.58 -0.37
CA GLU A 10 -14.60 -1.18 -1.43
C GLU A 10 -13.29 -0.62 -0.88
N LEU A 11 -13.36 0.23 0.16
CA LEU A 11 -12.17 0.77 0.83
C LEU A 11 -11.34 -0.32 1.51
N GLY A 12 -11.99 -1.34 2.08
CA GLY A 12 -11.34 -2.53 2.63
C GLY A 12 -10.60 -3.33 1.55
N GLY A 13 -11.28 -3.66 0.46
CA GLY A 13 -10.67 -4.38 -0.67
C GLY A 13 -9.49 -3.62 -1.28
N ALA A 14 -9.62 -2.30 -1.44
CA ALA A 14 -8.52 -1.46 -1.91
C ALA A 14 -7.32 -1.48 -0.94
N ALA A 15 -7.56 -1.42 0.37
CA ALA A 15 -6.48 -1.48 1.36
C ALA A 15 -5.73 -2.82 1.33
N GLU A 16 -6.45 -3.93 1.16
CA GLU A 16 -5.85 -5.27 1.01
C GLU A 16 -4.98 -5.39 -0.24
N ILE A 17 -5.47 -4.88 -1.37
CA ILE A 17 -4.73 -4.85 -2.64
C ILE A 17 -3.44 -4.02 -2.48
N VAL A 18 -3.52 -2.84 -1.87
CA VAL A 18 -2.37 -1.98 -1.63
C VAL A 18 -1.35 -2.65 -0.72
N ASP A 19 -1.78 -3.35 0.34
CA ASP A 19 -0.86 -4.09 1.21
C ASP A 19 -0.20 -5.29 0.49
N SER A 20 -0.93 -5.96 -0.40
CA SER A 20 -0.36 -7.00 -1.27
C SER A 20 0.74 -6.43 -2.17
N TYR A 21 0.50 -5.29 -2.82
CA TYR A 21 1.53 -4.62 -3.61
C TYR A 21 2.71 -4.15 -2.77
N ARG A 22 2.47 -3.58 -1.59
CA ARG A 22 3.53 -3.16 -0.66
C ARG A 22 4.47 -4.31 -0.32
N ARG A 23 3.91 -5.48 0.01
CA ARG A 23 4.69 -6.70 0.30
C ARG A 23 5.50 -7.18 -0.92
N ARG A 24 4.89 -7.16 -2.11
CA ARG A 24 5.57 -7.53 -3.36
C ARG A 24 6.73 -6.58 -3.67
N VAL A 25 6.54 -5.27 -3.52
CA VAL A 25 7.59 -4.26 -3.73
C VAL A 25 8.72 -4.42 -2.71
N SER A 26 8.39 -4.61 -1.43
CA SER A 26 9.39 -4.86 -0.38
C SER A 26 10.23 -6.12 -0.66
N ALA A 27 9.63 -7.17 -1.21
CA ALA A 27 10.34 -8.40 -1.55
C ALA A 27 11.40 -8.22 -2.66
N LEU A 28 11.28 -7.19 -3.50
CA LEU A 28 12.25 -6.88 -4.57
C LEU A 28 13.59 -6.37 -4.02
N LEU A 29 13.66 -5.98 -2.74
CA LEU A 29 14.92 -5.57 -2.10
C LEU A 29 15.83 -6.77 -1.75
N ARG A 30 15.25 -7.95 -1.52
CA ARG A 30 16.00 -9.15 -1.08
C ARG A 30 17.12 -9.60 -2.03
N PRO A 31 16.96 -9.57 -3.37
CA PRO A 31 18.02 -9.99 -4.30
C PRO A 31 19.04 -8.89 -4.64
N LEU A 32 18.86 -7.65 -4.19
CA LEU A 32 19.73 -6.54 -4.59
C LEU A 32 20.93 -6.44 -3.63
N THR A 33 22.14 -6.57 -4.16
CA THR A 33 23.37 -6.19 -3.46
C THR A 33 23.60 -4.70 -3.65
N THR A 34 23.83 -3.99 -2.53
CA THR A 34 23.86 -2.52 -2.39
C THR A 34 24.75 -1.79 -3.39
N ASP A 35 25.83 -2.43 -3.87
CA ASP A 35 26.97 -1.72 -4.46
C ASP A 35 26.81 -1.31 -5.94
N GLU A 36 25.79 -1.78 -6.65
CA GLU A 36 25.62 -1.45 -8.09
C GLU A 36 24.32 -0.68 -8.41
N ARG A 37 23.39 -0.58 -7.46
CA ARG A 37 22.01 -0.13 -7.74
C ARG A 37 21.38 0.69 -6.60
N GLU A 38 22.15 1.55 -5.95
CA GLU A 38 21.69 2.41 -4.84
C GLU A 38 20.44 3.25 -5.22
N ASP A 39 20.43 3.85 -6.42
CA ASP A 39 19.27 4.62 -6.91
C ASP A 39 18.01 3.76 -7.06
N LEU A 40 18.15 2.52 -7.55
CA LEU A 40 17.03 1.59 -7.69
C LEU A 40 16.51 1.14 -6.32
N VAL A 41 17.42 0.82 -5.39
CA VAL A 41 17.07 0.48 -4.00
C VAL A 41 16.29 1.62 -3.37
N THR A 42 16.78 2.86 -3.53
CA THR A 42 16.12 4.07 -3.04
C THR A 42 14.71 4.21 -3.63
N ALA A 43 14.57 4.09 -4.95
CA ALA A 43 13.27 4.17 -5.62
C ALA A 43 12.28 3.08 -5.17
N ILE A 44 12.76 1.85 -4.90
CA ILE A 44 11.93 0.76 -4.37
C ILE A 44 11.45 1.06 -2.95
N ILE A 45 12.33 1.61 -2.09
CA ILE A 45 11.97 2.02 -0.73
C ILE A 45 10.94 3.15 -0.75
N GLU A 46 11.09 4.13 -1.65
CA GLU A 46 10.12 5.21 -1.82
C GLU A 46 8.74 4.68 -2.27
N ALA A 47 8.72 3.76 -3.23
CA ALA A 47 7.50 3.11 -3.68
C ALA A 47 6.82 2.33 -2.54
N GLU A 48 7.59 1.61 -1.72
CA GLU A 48 7.07 0.89 -0.54
C GLU A 48 6.44 1.85 0.48
N ARG A 49 7.10 2.99 0.75
CA ARG A 49 6.58 4.04 1.64
C ARG A 49 5.30 4.70 1.10
N ALA A 50 5.23 4.92 -0.21
CA ALA A 50 4.03 5.47 -0.85
C ALA A 50 2.83 4.51 -0.71
N LEU A 51 3.06 3.21 -0.96
CA LEU A 51 2.03 2.17 -0.77
C LEU A 51 1.59 2.05 0.69
N SER A 52 2.52 2.12 1.64
CA SER A 52 2.22 2.14 3.08
C SER A 52 1.33 3.33 3.46
N SER A 53 1.65 4.52 2.95
CA SER A 53 0.87 5.74 3.18
C SER A 53 -0.53 5.66 2.57
N ALA A 54 -0.65 5.13 1.34
CA ALA A 54 -1.93 4.89 0.67
C ALA A 54 -2.81 3.91 1.46
N GLY A 55 -2.25 2.80 1.93
CA GLY A 55 -2.98 1.81 2.74
C GLY A 55 -3.53 2.42 4.04
N ARG A 56 -2.73 3.26 4.73
CA ARG A 56 -3.19 4.00 5.92
C ARG A 56 -4.30 4.99 5.60
N ALA A 57 -4.26 5.65 4.44
CA ALA A 57 -5.31 6.56 4.01
C ALA A 57 -6.63 5.82 3.75
N LEU A 58 -6.57 4.68 3.05
CA LEU A 58 -7.74 3.83 2.76
C LEU A 58 -8.37 3.28 4.04
N GLU A 59 -7.55 2.77 4.97
CA GLU A 59 -8.05 2.25 6.25
C GLU A 59 -8.68 3.35 7.12
N ARG A 60 -8.13 4.57 7.11
CA ARG A 60 -8.76 5.71 7.78
C ARG A 60 -10.12 6.05 7.16
N ALA A 61 -10.21 6.11 5.83
CA ALA A 61 -11.47 6.36 5.14
C ALA A 61 -12.50 5.27 5.43
N ARG A 62 -12.06 4.00 5.46
CA ARG A 62 -12.92 2.85 5.79
C ARG A 62 -13.54 3.00 7.17
N ARG A 63 -12.74 3.38 8.17
CA ARG A 63 -13.23 3.59 9.55
C ARG A 63 -14.29 4.68 9.62
N LEU A 64 -14.12 5.78 8.87
CA LEU A 64 -15.10 6.87 8.79
C LEU A 64 -16.39 6.46 8.07
N ALA A 65 -16.32 5.49 7.15
CA ALA A 65 -17.52 4.95 6.49
C ALA A 65 -18.30 3.96 7.39
N THR A 66 -17.70 3.47 8.47
CA THR A 66 -18.31 2.53 9.42
C THR A 66 -18.62 3.14 10.79
N SER A 67 -18.27 4.41 11.02
CA SER A 67 -18.56 5.17 12.24
C SER A 67 -19.97 5.75 12.21
#